data_AF-A0AAW0GBQ7-F1
#
_entry.id   AF-A0AAW0GBQ7-F1
#
_cell.length_a   1.000
_cell.length_b   1.000
_cell.length_c   1.000
_cell.angle_alpha   90.00
_cell.angle_beta   90.00
_cell.angle_gamma   90.00
#
_symmetry.space_group_name_H-M   'P 1'
#
loop_
_entity.id
_entity.type
_entity.pdbx_description
1 polymer ?
#
loop_
_entity_poly.entity_id
_entity_poly.type
_entity_poly.pdbx_seq_one_letter_code
_entity_poly.pdbx_strand_id
1 'polypeptide(L)'
;MGPLPLGTTPHPTDAYNLIALLTPVKLVIVGLKPTPKTWYRRHRETDDEPRPGSRYKGSLAWFPCVIPGQPVDARPSGAKKQNGSAHNVGTSPMLVYSWGNNMNLIRVSETKVVQKSKNARTGKIVEVEVGRITFEEAGKWTADGDILAVQWLNVNQIIALTSSSLEVFDIRGFRLIEHVVFDAWSLVSPILSHTTNGSVSYSEAVTEVSHSFRVYKGKIFVLGQHELRVGTLLTWADRILSFVERGDFLSAIELTRSYYVGEAPGNRNGLPEDREEYRIMVGNKIRDLMVASARYAFSEDRLYDETHVTSDGRGVDRTDLFEGLVVSSARACIALDDYDFLFEELYQHYEDNGIARMFLLQLETFILDGRIRHVPPRITQKLVALHNEDNQPDLVERVIWHIDPDCLDINQAITLCQHYNLYDALIYVYSCALQDYVAPVVELISLIRKVQRYRRARAEASPTSQAFGDSQTIESDIVNAYKIFPYLANVLTGLSYPNEEPLLEEDAMRAKDDIYRFLFFGRSDVWPPGEGGKLILTSDEEHGEEPTYPYTRLLLRFDAESFLHTLDIAFEDSYFNDDSAGMNRLVVVKILFELLSTQGLVSL
;
A
#
# COMPACT_ATOMS: atom_id res chain seq x y z
N MET A 1 5.17 45.31 9.46
CA MET A 1 6.49 45.23 10.13
C MET A 1 6.41 44.16 11.20
N GLY A 2 7.45 43.36 11.40
CA GLY A 2 7.51 42.41 12.51
C GLY A 2 8.95 42.20 12.98
N PRO A 3 9.24 42.34 14.30
CA PRO A 3 10.52 41.92 14.87
C PRO A 3 10.60 40.39 14.93
N LEU A 4 11.79 39.82 14.78
CA LEU A 4 12.06 38.42 15.10
C LEU A 4 11.89 38.23 16.62
N PRO A 5 10.89 37.46 17.08
CA PRO A 5 10.73 37.19 18.51
C PRO A 5 11.86 36.30 19.03
N LEU A 6 12.08 36.33 20.34
CA LEU A 6 12.99 35.39 21.00
C LEU A 6 12.31 34.03 21.13
N GLY A 7 13.10 32.99 20.88
CA GLY A 7 12.65 31.61 20.97
C GLY A 7 12.86 30.97 22.34
N THR A 8 12.54 29.68 22.46
CA THR A 8 12.83 28.90 23.68
C THR A 8 14.31 28.58 23.81
N THR A 9 15.06 28.68 22.72
CA THR A 9 16.50 28.39 22.66
C THR A 9 17.23 29.59 22.09
N PRO A 10 18.34 30.04 22.70
CA PRO A 10 19.11 31.15 22.17
C PRO A 10 19.68 30.80 20.80
N HIS A 11 19.55 31.71 19.84
CA HIS A 11 20.12 31.58 18.50
C HIS A 11 21.06 32.76 18.21
N PRO A 12 22.15 32.58 17.45
CA PRO A 12 23.11 33.68 17.24
C PRO A 12 22.51 34.92 16.55
N THR A 13 21.43 34.77 15.80
CA THR A 13 20.68 35.89 15.19
C THR A 13 20.06 36.83 16.22
N ASP A 14 19.82 36.38 17.45
CA ASP A 14 19.20 37.18 18.51
C ASP A 14 20.06 38.39 18.89
N ALA A 15 21.37 38.32 18.66
CA ALA A 15 22.30 39.43 18.89
C ALA A 15 22.05 40.65 17.99
N TYR A 16 21.35 40.47 16.87
CA TYR A 16 21.19 41.49 15.82
C TYR A 16 19.86 42.25 15.90
N ASN A 17 18.89 41.79 16.70
CA ASN A 17 17.54 42.37 16.79
C ASN A 17 16.92 42.60 15.40
N LEU A 18 16.70 41.52 14.65
CA LEU A 18 16.19 41.58 13.29
C LEU A 18 14.73 42.06 13.24
N ILE A 19 14.44 42.94 12.27
CA ILE A 19 13.09 43.46 11.98
C ILE A 19 12.83 43.34 10.48
N ALA A 20 11.72 42.68 10.14
CA ALA A 20 11.21 42.62 8.77
C ALA A 20 10.23 43.77 8.49
N LEU A 21 10.46 44.45 7.37
CA LEU A 21 9.65 45.53 6.82
C LEU A 21 9.14 45.10 5.46
N LEU A 22 7.88 44.69 5.41
CA LEU A 22 7.19 44.40 4.17
C LEU A 22 6.44 45.64 3.71
N THR A 23 6.63 46.00 2.44
CA THR A 23 5.90 47.05 1.75
C THR A 23 5.23 46.45 0.51
N PRO A 24 4.29 47.18 -0.12
CA PRO A 24 3.75 46.86 -1.44
C PRO A 24 4.73 46.34 -2.50
N VAL A 25 5.97 46.85 -2.49
CA VAL A 25 6.95 46.69 -3.58
C VAL A 25 8.26 46.01 -3.17
N LYS A 26 8.55 45.92 -1.87
CA LYS A 26 9.79 45.33 -1.37
C LYS A 26 9.70 44.84 0.07
N LEU A 27 10.47 43.80 0.36
CA LEU A 27 10.80 43.31 1.69
C LEU A 27 12.20 43.79 2.06
N VAL A 28 12.35 44.30 3.28
CA VAL A 28 13.65 44.71 3.85
C VAL A 28 13.80 44.12 5.24
N ILE A 29 14.94 43.50 5.53
CA ILE A 29 15.27 43.02 6.88
C ILE A 29 16.42 43.85 7.43
N VAL A 30 16.18 44.49 8.57
CA VAL A 30 17.11 45.40 9.25
C VAL A 30 17.50 44.79 10.58
N GLY A 31 18.80 44.78 10.88
CA GLY A 31 19.33 44.45 12.20
C GLY A 31 19.63 45.75 12.92
N LEU A 32 19.10 45.92 14.13
CA LEU A 32 19.30 47.14 14.92
C LEU A 32 20.62 47.13 15.69
N LYS A 33 21.17 45.95 15.97
CA LYS A 33 22.42 45.77 16.71
C LYS A 33 23.49 45.11 15.82
N PRO A 34 24.79 45.42 16.04
CA PRO A 34 25.31 46.46 16.95
C PRO A 34 25.06 47.90 16.44
N THR A 35 24.84 48.07 15.14
CA THR A 35 24.37 49.34 14.53
C THR A 35 23.26 49.03 13.53
N PRO A 36 22.28 49.94 13.34
CA PRO A 36 21.22 49.74 12.36
C PRO A 36 21.77 49.53 10.95
N LYS A 37 21.56 48.34 10.40
CA LYS A 37 22.02 47.96 9.05
C LYS A 37 20.96 47.14 8.34
N THR A 38 20.76 47.42 7.05
CA THR A 38 19.97 46.55 6.18
C THR A 38 20.78 45.32 5.80
N TRP A 39 20.27 44.14 6.14
CA TRP A 39 20.92 42.86 5.88
C TRP A 39 20.35 42.13 4.66
N TYR A 40 19.06 42.30 4.38
CA TYR A 40 18.38 41.68 3.25
C TYR A 40 17.42 42.65 2.59
N ARG A 41 17.31 42.56 1.26
CA ARG A 41 16.36 43.33 0.45
C ARG A 41 15.89 42.45 -0.71
N ARG A 42 14.58 42.34 -0.87
CA ARG A 42 13.94 41.70 -2.02
C ARG A 42 12.87 42.61 -2.59
N HIS A 43 12.89 42.81 -3.91
CA HIS A 43 11.81 43.51 -4.61
C HIS A 43 10.74 42.50 -5.01
N ARG A 44 9.50 42.96 -5.10
CA ARG A 44 8.42 42.20 -5.71
C ARG A 44 8.72 42.02 -7.20
N GLU A 45 8.60 40.81 -7.71
CA GLU A 45 8.87 40.48 -9.11
C GLU A 45 7.64 40.84 -9.98
N THR A 46 7.85 41.06 -11.29
CA THR A 46 6.79 41.45 -12.24
C THR A 46 5.79 40.34 -12.50
N ASP A 47 6.17 39.07 -12.37
CA ASP A 47 5.25 37.92 -12.49
C ASP A 47 4.27 37.80 -11.31
N ASP A 48 4.50 38.55 -10.23
CA ASP A 48 3.55 38.72 -9.13
C ASP A 48 2.57 39.89 -9.40
N GLU A 49 2.34 40.25 -10.68
CA GLU A 49 1.41 41.29 -11.07
C GLU A 49 -0.01 40.98 -10.55
N PRO A 50 -0.65 41.91 -9.84
CA PRO A 50 -1.96 41.66 -9.27
C PRO A 50 -2.98 41.33 -10.35
N ARG A 51 -3.80 40.30 -10.12
CA ARG A 51 -5.07 40.12 -10.87
C ARG A 51 -5.83 41.45 -10.86
N PRO A 52 -6.55 41.82 -11.95
CA PRO A 52 -7.31 43.06 -11.99
C PRO A 52 -8.28 43.17 -10.79
N GLY A 53 -7.95 44.07 -9.84
CA GLY A 53 -8.67 44.25 -8.56
C GLY A 53 -7.84 43.96 -7.31
N SER A 54 -6.74 43.20 -7.39
CA SER A 54 -5.82 42.97 -6.29
C SER A 54 -4.90 44.19 -6.12
N ARG A 55 -4.97 44.90 -4.99
CA ARG A 55 -4.02 45.97 -4.66
C ARG A 55 -2.98 45.44 -3.68
N TYR A 56 -1.79 46.04 -3.70
CA TYR A 56 -0.54 45.64 -3.05
C TYR A 56 -0.62 45.32 -1.54
N LYS A 57 -1.23 44.20 -1.17
CA LYS A 57 -1.27 43.68 0.19
C LYS A 57 -0.16 42.65 0.39
N GLY A 58 0.40 42.66 1.59
CA GLY A 58 1.38 41.68 1.98
C GLY A 58 1.31 41.41 3.48
N SER A 59 1.39 40.13 3.82
CA SER A 59 1.45 39.67 5.21
C SER A 59 2.84 39.13 5.51
N LEU A 60 3.25 39.17 6.78
CA LEU A 60 4.50 38.55 7.23
C LEU A 60 4.34 37.98 8.64
N ALA A 61 5.07 36.90 8.93
CA ALA A 61 5.18 36.34 10.27
C ALA A 61 6.55 35.69 10.49
N TRP A 62 7.16 35.98 11.65
CA TRP A 62 8.39 35.31 12.09
C TRP A 62 8.06 34.07 12.92
N PHE A 63 8.90 33.04 12.77
CA PHE A 63 8.98 31.91 13.69
C PHE A 63 10.38 31.88 14.32
N PRO A 64 10.48 31.85 15.66
CA PRO A 64 11.77 31.90 16.34
C PRO A 64 12.46 30.53 16.37
N CYS A 65 13.69 30.50 16.88
CA CYS A 65 14.43 29.26 17.17
C CYS A 65 13.76 28.49 18.31
N VAL A 66 13.44 27.21 18.10
CA VAL A 66 12.87 26.36 19.14
C VAL A 66 13.52 24.98 19.12
N ILE A 67 13.49 24.27 20.25
CA ILE A 67 13.74 22.83 20.28
C ILE A 67 12.43 22.13 19.90
N PRO A 68 12.41 21.30 18.85
CA PRO A 68 11.24 20.49 18.51
C PRO A 68 10.75 19.68 19.74
N GLY A 69 9.45 19.73 20.04
CA GLY A 69 8.84 18.98 21.15
C GLY A 69 8.73 19.70 22.50
N GLN A 70 9.32 20.90 22.69
CA GLN A 70 9.07 21.72 23.88
C GLN A 70 8.12 22.91 23.60
N PRO A 71 7.11 23.16 24.45
CA PRO A 71 6.25 24.33 24.32
C PRO A 71 7.03 25.63 24.56
N VAL A 72 6.57 26.71 23.93
CA VAL A 72 7.24 28.03 23.86
C VAL A 72 7.47 28.71 25.23
N ASP A 73 6.91 28.17 26.31
CA ASP A 73 6.88 28.79 27.65
C ASP A 73 7.86 28.19 28.68
N ALA A 74 8.81 27.34 28.27
CA ALA A 74 9.86 26.90 29.19
C ALA A 74 10.75 28.10 29.56
N ARG A 75 10.50 28.71 30.75
CA ARG A 75 11.44 29.67 31.35
C ARG A 75 12.83 29.05 31.36
N PRO A 76 13.91 29.83 31.12
CA PRO A 76 15.27 29.31 31.22
C PRO A 76 15.53 28.95 32.69
N SER A 77 15.30 27.68 33.06
CA SER A 77 15.81 27.18 34.33
C SER A 77 17.32 27.14 34.20
N GLY A 78 18.03 27.91 35.02
CA GLY A 78 19.48 27.87 35.10
C GLY A 78 19.95 26.46 35.46
N ALA A 79 20.26 25.67 34.44
CA ALA A 79 20.76 24.30 34.60
C ALA A 79 22.23 24.25 34.15
N LYS A 80 23.05 23.74 35.06
CA LYS A 80 24.51 23.60 34.95
C LYS A 80 24.91 22.83 33.70
N LYS A 81 26.02 23.26 33.09
CA LYS A 81 26.74 22.53 32.04
C LYS A 81 26.99 21.08 32.48
N GLN A 82 26.32 20.13 31.85
CA GLN A 82 26.81 18.75 31.75
C GLN A 82 27.34 18.54 30.34
N ASN A 83 28.61 18.12 30.29
CA ASN A 83 29.32 17.76 29.08
C ASN A 83 28.84 16.39 28.58
N GLY A 84 28.59 16.29 27.27
CA GLY A 84 28.76 15.05 26.52
C GLY A 84 27.48 14.38 26.02
N SER A 85 27.37 14.35 24.68
CA SER A 85 26.48 13.54 23.81
C SER A 85 25.10 14.10 23.43
N ALA A 86 24.85 14.06 22.11
CA ALA A 86 23.70 14.52 21.33
C ALA A 86 23.35 16.02 21.41
N HIS A 87 23.87 16.81 20.46
CA HIS A 87 23.43 18.19 20.27
C HIS A 87 21.93 18.21 19.90
N ASN A 88 21.07 18.63 20.85
CA ASN A 88 19.76 19.18 20.51
C ASN A 88 19.99 20.50 19.74
N VAL A 89 20.18 20.40 18.43
CA VAL A 89 20.31 21.56 17.54
C VAL A 89 18.93 22.20 17.42
N GLY A 90 18.73 23.36 18.07
CA GLY A 90 17.51 24.15 17.91
C GLY A 90 17.28 24.54 16.44
N THR A 91 16.02 24.77 16.07
CA THR A 91 15.67 25.12 14.69
C THR A 91 16.18 26.51 14.29
N SER A 92 16.50 26.71 13.02
CA SER A 92 16.81 28.07 12.53
C SER A 92 15.54 28.93 12.49
N PRO A 93 15.62 30.22 12.85
CA PRO A 93 14.52 31.16 12.67
C PRO A 93 14.04 31.25 11.23
N MET A 94 12.74 31.42 11.03
CA MET A 94 12.12 31.50 9.71
C MET A 94 11.21 32.72 9.59
N LEU A 95 11.19 33.33 8.41
CA LEU A 95 10.26 34.38 8.03
C LEU A 95 9.39 33.86 6.90
N VAL A 96 8.08 33.89 7.10
CA VAL A 96 7.13 33.80 6.00
C VAL A 96 6.64 35.20 5.63
N TYR A 97 6.51 35.47 4.34
CA TYR A 97 5.88 36.68 3.85
C TYR A 97 5.11 36.42 2.56
N SER A 98 4.11 37.24 2.26
CA SER A 98 3.28 37.11 1.07
C SER A 98 3.10 38.42 0.31
N TRP A 99 2.85 38.30 -0.99
CA TRP A 99 2.32 39.36 -1.85
C TRP A 99 1.24 38.74 -2.75
N GLY A 100 0.03 39.29 -2.71
CA GLY A 100 -1.11 38.69 -3.42
C GLY A 100 -1.33 37.25 -2.95
N ASN A 101 -1.39 36.30 -3.89
CA ASN A 101 -1.54 34.88 -3.60
C ASN A 101 -0.21 34.13 -3.42
N ASN A 102 0.94 34.80 -3.54
CA ASN A 102 2.25 34.16 -3.44
C ASN A 102 2.83 34.30 -2.04
N MET A 103 3.17 33.16 -1.43
CA MET A 103 3.83 33.03 -0.13
C MET A 103 5.28 32.58 -0.34
N ASN A 104 6.22 33.21 0.36
CA ASN A 104 7.64 32.90 0.31
C ASN A 104 8.17 32.64 1.71
N LEU A 105 9.08 31.68 1.82
CA LEU A 105 9.72 31.28 3.07
C LEU A 105 11.22 31.59 3.03
N ILE A 106 11.71 32.27 4.06
CA ILE A 106 13.13 32.58 4.25
C ILE A 106 13.61 31.96 5.55
N ARG A 107 14.68 31.19 5.50
CA ARG A 107 15.42 30.70 6.67
C ARG A 107 16.56 31.65 6.97
N VAL A 108 16.76 31.94 8.26
CA VAL A 108 17.78 32.88 8.73
C VAL A 108 18.79 32.16 9.60
N SER A 109 20.06 32.30 9.27
CA SER A 109 21.18 31.70 10.00
C SER A 109 22.31 32.71 10.18
N GLU A 110 23.26 32.41 11.06
CA GLU A 110 24.52 33.14 11.14
C GLU A 110 25.65 32.24 10.66
N THR A 111 26.46 32.75 9.74
CA THR A 111 27.73 32.15 9.34
C THR A 111 28.87 33.00 9.89
N LYS A 112 29.94 32.36 10.37
CA LYS A 112 31.13 33.08 10.82
C LYS A 112 32.06 33.32 9.64
N VAL A 113 32.46 34.57 9.43
CA VAL A 113 33.41 34.94 8.39
C VAL A 113 34.64 35.56 9.04
N VAL A 114 35.83 35.11 8.66
CA VAL A 114 37.09 35.68 9.15
C VAL A 114 37.35 37.00 8.42
N GLN A 115 37.33 38.11 9.15
CA GLN A 115 37.63 39.43 8.63
C GLN A 115 38.98 39.93 9.17
N LYS A 116 39.87 40.34 8.28
CA LYS A 116 41.16 40.96 8.62
C LYS A 116 40.92 42.41 9.04
N SER A 117 41.02 42.68 10.34
CA SER A 117 40.88 44.03 10.91
C SER A 117 42.25 44.61 11.23
N LYS A 118 42.50 45.85 10.81
CA LYS A 118 43.78 46.54 11.07
C LYS A 118 43.65 47.33 12.37
N ASN A 119 44.46 46.98 13.36
CA ASN A 119 44.45 47.66 14.66
C ASN A 119 44.96 49.11 14.51
N ALA A 120 44.10 50.09 14.78
CA ALA A 120 44.37 51.51 14.56
C ALA A 120 45.57 52.06 15.36
N ARG A 121 45.99 51.38 16.44
CA ARG A 121 47.16 51.78 17.26
C ARG A 121 48.48 51.12 16.86
N THR A 122 48.46 49.92 16.32
CA THR A 122 49.68 49.10 16.14
C THR A 122 49.93 48.69 14.69
N GLY A 123 49.01 48.95 13.77
CA GLY A 123 49.13 48.60 12.35
C GLY A 123 49.09 47.09 12.04
N LYS A 124 49.10 46.22 13.08
CA LYS A 124 48.98 44.77 12.93
C LYS A 124 47.59 44.39 12.42
N ILE A 125 47.59 43.50 11.42
CA ILE A 125 46.38 42.87 10.90
C ILE A 125 46.03 41.72 11.85
N VAL A 126 44.86 41.81 12.48
CA VAL A 126 44.31 40.76 13.34
C VAL A 126 43.13 40.14 12.61
N GLU A 127 43.12 38.82 12.51
CA GLU A 127 41.98 38.07 12.00
C GLU A 127 40.92 37.99 13.11
N VAL A 128 39.74 38.55 12.84
CA VAL A 128 38.60 38.56 13.76
C VAL A 128 37.47 37.80 13.09
N GLU A 129 36.92 36.79 13.76
CA GLU A 129 35.67 36.16 13.34
C GLU A 129 34.51 37.12 13.57
N VAL A 130 33.81 37.48 12.49
CA VAL A 130 32.63 38.33 12.52
C VAL A 130 31.45 37.50 12.02
N GLY A 131 30.35 37.51 12.79
CA GLY A 131 29.11 36.89 12.38
C GLY A 131 28.47 37.63 11.20
N ARG A 132 28.04 36.85 10.20
CA ARG A 132 27.33 37.33 9.02
C ARG A 132 26.00 36.60 8.94
N ILE A 133 24.91 37.36 9.00
CA ILE A 133 23.56 36.83 8.82
C ILE A 133 23.38 36.42 7.36
N THR A 134 22.89 35.20 7.16
CA THR A 134 22.56 34.59 5.89
C THR A 134 21.06 34.35 5.79
N PHE A 135 20.52 34.59 4.60
CA PHE A 135 19.11 34.41 4.27
C PHE A 135 19.03 33.41 3.14
N GLU A 136 18.38 32.28 3.40
CA GLU A 136 18.18 31.20 2.45
C GLU A 136 16.70 31.17 2.06
N GLU A 137 16.39 31.21 0.77
CA GLU A 137 15.02 31.06 0.29
C GLU A 137 14.65 29.58 0.37
N ALA A 138 13.84 29.23 1.36
CA ALA A 138 13.49 27.85 1.64
C ALA A 138 12.40 27.32 0.70
N GLY A 139 11.58 28.21 0.11
CA GLY A 139 10.64 27.85 -0.95
C GLY A 139 9.52 28.88 -1.17
N LYS A 140 8.70 28.62 -2.19
CA LYS A 140 7.55 29.45 -2.61
C LYS A 140 6.30 28.56 -2.72
N TRP A 141 5.15 29.10 -2.32
CA TRP A 141 3.84 28.48 -2.48
C TRP A 141 2.84 29.51 -3.02
N THR A 142 1.91 29.06 -3.84
CA THR A 142 0.86 29.89 -4.44
C THR A 142 -0.49 29.41 -3.93
N ALA A 143 -1.22 30.28 -3.24
CA ALA A 143 -2.58 30.03 -2.78
C ALA A 143 -3.60 30.25 -3.90
N ASP A 144 -4.83 29.75 -3.71
CA ASP A 144 -5.92 29.89 -4.68
C ASP A 144 -6.45 31.34 -4.76
N GLY A 145 -6.31 32.08 -3.66
CA GLY A 145 -6.73 33.47 -3.51
C GLY A 145 -5.66 34.37 -2.87
N ASP A 146 -5.95 35.66 -2.83
CA ASP A 146 -5.06 36.65 -2.19
C ASP A 146 -4.94 36.38 -0.69
N ILE A 147 -3.70 36.32 -0.22
CA ILE A 147 -3.38 36.05 1.18
C ILE A 147 -3.52 37.34 1.99
N LEU A 148 -4.53 37.37 2.86
CA LEU A 148 -4.86 38.51 3.72
C LEU A 148 -4.10 38.50 5.05
N ALA A 149 -3.78 37.30 5.57
CA ALA A 149 -2.99 37.13 6.78
C ALA A 149 -2.24 35.80 6.75
N VAL A 150 -1.09 35.75 7.43
CA VAL A 150 -0.28 34.53 7.58
C VAL A 150 0.19 34.44 9.02
N GLN A 151 0.10 33.25 9.62
CA GLN A 151 0.60 32.96 10.97
C GLN A 151 1.24 31.56 11.01
N TRP A 152 2.12 31.35 11.97
CA TRP A 152 2.71 30.03 12.22
C TRP A 152 1.86 29.25 13.23
N LEU A 153 1.46 28.02 12.89
CA LEU A 153 0.79 27.10 13.82
C LEU A 153 1.80 26.39 14.73
N ASN A 154 2.88 25.91 14.11
CA ASN A 154 4.02 25.28 14.76
C ASN A 154 5.26 25.42 13.86
N VAL A 155 6.36 24.76 14.21
CA VAL A 155 7.63 24.85 13.44
C VAL A 155 7.54 24.32 12.01
N ASN A 156 6.56 23.46 11.72
CA ASN A 156 6.39 22.81 10.41
C ASN A 156 5.18 23.34 9.62
N GLN A 157 4.28 24.10 10.25
CA GLN A 157 2.99 24.44 9.66
C GLN A 157 2.68 25.93 9.72
N ILE A 158 2.24 26.44 8.59
CA ILE A 158 1.79 27.81 8.39
C ILE A 158 0.30 27.79 8.12
N ILE A 159 -0.44 28.75 8.65
CA ILE A 159 -1.83 28.99 8.27
C ILE A 159 -1.93 30.31 7.51
N ALA A 160 -2.53 30.25 6.32
CA ALA A 160 -2.85 31.39 5.47
C ALA A 160 -4.35 31.63 5.47
N LEU A 161 -4.74 32.89 5.62
CA LEU A 161 -6.12 33.35 5.47
C LEU A 161 -6.25 34.00 4.09
N THR A 162 -7.11 33.45 3.24
CA THR A 162 -7.52 34.09 1.98
C THR A 162 -8.87 34.82 2.17
N SER A 163 -9.46 35.34 1.10
CA SER A 163 -10.82 35.89 1.14
C SER A 163 -11.90 34.84 1.49
N SER A 164 -11.67 33.58 1.16
CA SER A 164 -12.71 32.52 1.18
C SER A 164 -12.28 31.22 1.87
N SER A 165 -11.03 31.12 2.34
CA SER A 165 -10.48 29.91 2.94
C SER A 165 -9.46 30.19 4.04
N LEU A 166 -9.37 29.26 4.98
CA LEU A 166 -8.22 29.06 5.85
C LEU A 166 -7.45 27.85 5.34
N GLU A 167 -6.18 28.04 5.01
CA GLU A 167 -5.32 27.03 4.38
C GLU A 167 -4.11 26.73 5.25
N VAL A 168 -3.87 25.46 5.55
CA VAL A 168 -2.73 24.98 6.33
C VAL A 168 -1.68 24.36 5.41
N PHE A 169 -0.49 24.93 5.41
CA PHE A 169 0.62 24.53 4.55
C PHE A 169 1.73 23.86 5.37
N ASP A 170 2.22 22.69 4.91
CA ASP A 170 3.39 22.00 5.47
C ASP A 170 4.67 22.51 4.81
N ILE A 171 5.61 23.01 5.61
CA ILE A 171 6.92 23.42 5.07
C ILE A 171 7.89 22.25 4.88
N ARG A 172 7.63 21.06 5.46
CA ARG A 172 8.49 19.88 5.23
C ARG A 172 8.13 19.20 3.91
N GLY A 173 6.85 18.87 3.74
CA GLY A 173 6.33 18.28 2.52
C GLY A 173 6.06 19.26 1.37
N PHE A 174 6.20 20.57 1.61
CA PHE A 174 5.90 21.63 0.64
C PHE A 174 4.53 21.47 -0.03
N ARG A 175 3.52 21.13 0.77
CA ARG A 175 2.17 20.83 0.27
C ARG A 175 1.09 21.42 1.18
N LEU A 176 -0.05 21.75 0.56
CA LEU A 176 -1.26 22.07 1.30
C LEU A 176 -1.74 20.81 2.03
N ILE A 177 -1.99 20.94 3.33
CA ILE A 177 -2.40 19.84 4.20
C ILE A 177 -3.91 19.85 4.41
N GLU A 178 -4.45 21.00 4.80
CA GLU A 178 -5.86 21.17 5.16
C GLU A 178 -6.35 22.50 4.61
N HIS A 179 -7.63 22.56 4.28
CA HIS A 179 -8.31 23.82 3.99
C HIS A 179 -9.75 23.77 4.48
N VAL A 180 -10.27 24.92 4.91
CA VAL A 180 -11.67 25.07 5.31
C VAL A 180 -12.21 26.34 4.70
N VAL A 181 -13.45 26.29 4.19
CA VAL A 181 -14.15 27.48 3.71
C VAL A 181 -14.33 28.46 4.86
N PHE A 182 -13.84 29.69 4.68
CA PHE A 182 -13.86 30.71 5.70
C PHE A 182 -14.06 32.09 5.07
N ASP A 183 -15.11 32.79 5.50
CA ASP A 183 -15.38 34.14 5.02
C ASP A 183 -14.55 35.18 5.79
N ALA A 184 -13.52 35.73 5.15
CA ALA A 184 -12.69 36.77 5.73
C ALA A 184 -13.44 38.09 5.99
N TRP A 185 -14.56 38.33 5.31
CA TRP A 185 -15.36 39.54 5.53
C TRP A 185 -16.07 39.52 6.87
N SER A 186 -16.24 38.34 7.47
CA SER A 186 -16.78 38.21 8.83
C SER A 186 -15.86 38.79 9.91
N LEU A 187 -14.63 39.18 9.58
CA LEU A 187 -13.62 39.69 10.51
C LEU A 187 -13.71 41.19 10.74
N VAL A 188 -13.19 41.63 11.89
CA VAL A 188 -13.03 43.06 12.17
C VAL A 188 -11.90 43.65 11.32
N SER A 189 -12.15 44.80 10.70
CA SER A 189 -11.10 45.61 10.10
C SER A 189 -10.79 46.82 10.98
N PRO A 190 -9.52 47.08 11.34
CA PRO A 190 -9.15 48.23 12.17
C PRO A 190 -9.29 49.56 11.43
N ILE A 191 -9.37 49.53 10.09
CA ILE A 191 -9.43 50.72 9.25
C ILE A 191 -10.81 50.97 8.63
N LEU A 192 -11.84 50.22 9.05
CA LEU A 192 -13.18 50.36 8.49
C LEU A 192 -13.74 51.79 8.63
N SER A 193 -13.42 52.47 9.73
CA SER A 193 -13.84 53.85 9.99
C SER A 193 -13.27 54.87 8.99
N HIS A 194 -12.13 54.57 8.37
CA HIS A 194 -11.50 55.40 7.34
C HIS A 194 -12.23 55.38 5.99
N THR A 195 -13.29 54.58 5.86
CA THR A 195 -14.19 54.64 4.69
C THR A 195 -15.15 55.82 4.77
N THR A 196 -15.52 56.25 5.99
CA THR A 196 -16.49 57.33 6.22
C THR A 196 -15.99 58.71 5.80
N ASN A 197 -14.67 58.92 5.82
CA ASN A 197 -14.02 60.16 5.40
C ASN A 197 -13.45 60.08 3.97
N GLY A 198 -13.72 58.97 3.24
CA GLY A 198 -13.27 58.76 1.85
C GLY A 198 -11.77 58.51 1.67
N SER A 199 -11.00 58.32 2.74
CA SER A 199 -9.55 58.11 2.64
C SER A 199 -9.16 56.73 2.13
N VAL A 200 -10.01 55.72 2.33
CA VAL A 200 -9.85 54.34 1.85
C VAL A 200 -11.18 53.84 1.29
N SER A 201 -11.14 53.07 0.21
CA SER A 201 -12.36 52.45 -0.33
C SER A 201 -12.91 51.36 0.62
N TYR A 202 -14.22 51.12 0.58
CA TYR A 202 -14.84 50.09 1.42
C TYR A 202 -14.26 48.69 1.16
N SER A 203 -14.08 48.32 -0.11
CA SER A 203 -13.49 47.04 -0.51
C SER A 203 -12.08 46.81 0.01
N GLU A 204 -11.26 47.87 0.08
CA GLU A 204 -9.89 47.80 0.61
C GLU A 204 -9.87 47.68 2.13
N ALA A 205 -10.75 48.44 2.80
CA ALA A 205 -10.82 48.45 4.26
C ALA A 205 -11.31 47.10 4.80
N VAL A 206 -12.36 46.52 4.22
CA VAL A 206 -12.94 45.24 4.69
C VAL A 206 -11.97 44.08 4.57
N THR A 207 -11.03 44.12 3.63
CA THR A 207 -10.02 43.08 3.44
C THR A 207 -8.75 43.33 4.26
N GLU A 208 -8.70 44.36 5.12
CA GLU A 208 -7.60 44.60 6.06
C GLU A 208 -7.90 43.93 7.40
N VAL A 209 -7.70 42.61 7.44
CA VAL A 209 -8.11 41.75 8.57
C VAL A 209 -6.92 41.10 9.26
N SER A 210 -5.71 41.49 8.85
CA SER A 210 -4.45 40.93 9.33
C SER A 210 -4.33 40.97 10.85
N HIS A 211 -4.90 41.98 11.52
CA HIS A 211 -4.90 42.12 12.98
C HIS A 211 -5.97 41.30 13.72
N SER A 212 -6.99 40.83 13.01
CA SER A 212 -8.11 40.05 13.56
C SER A 212 -7.86 38.54 13.51
N PHE A 213 -6.70 38.14 12.99
CA PHE A 213 -6.28 36.75 12.88
C PHE A 213 -4.92 36.56 13.57
N ARG A 214 -4.91 35.83 14.69
CA ARG A 214 -3.70 35.58 15.48
C ARG A 214 -3.60 34.12 15.87
N VAL A 215 -2.39 33.59 15.93
CA VAL A 215 -2.13 32.26 16.46
C VAL A 215 -1.33 32.37 17.74
N TYR A 216 -1.73 31.60 18.74
CA TYR A 216 -0.99 31.48 19.98
C TYR A 216 -1.00 30.02 20.46
N LYS A 217 0.19 29.43 20.63
CA LYS A 217 0.38 28.02 21.04
C LYS A 217 -0.44 27.02 20.19
N GLY A 218 -0.41 27.19 18.87
CA GLY A 218 -1.16 26.35 17.93
C GLY A 218 -2.68 26.56 17.92
N LYS A 219 -3.22 27.44 18.77
CA LYS A 219 -4.63 27.85 18.74
C LYS A 219 -4.80 29.07 17.85
N ILE A 220 -5.79 29.03 17.00
CA ILE A 220 -6.16 30.08 16.06
C ILE A 220 -7.24 30.93 16.72
N PHE A 221 -6.97 32.22 16.87
CA PHE A 221 -7.89 33.22 17.42
C PHE A 221 -8.35 34.14 16.30
N VAL A 222 -9.66 34.25 16.17
CA VAL A 222 -10.30 34.97 15.08
C VAL A 222 -11.32 35.94 15.66
N LEU A 223 -11.05 37.24 15.49
CA LEU A 223 -11.94 38.31 15.93
C LEU A 223 -12.95 38.64 14.81
N GLY A 224 -14.13 38.03 14.92
CA GLY A 224 -15.27 38.34 14.07
C GLY A 224 -15.96 39.63 14.48
N GLN A 225 -16.79 40.18 13.60
CA GLN A 225 -17.56 41.40 13.86
C GLN A 225 -18.54 41.27 15.04
N HIS A 226 -18.99 40.05 15.33
CA HIS A 226 -19.99 39.76 16.38
C HIS A 226 -19.50 38.80 17.46
N GLU A 227 -18.42 38.06 17.23
CA GLU A 227 -17.94 37.02 18.14
C GLU A 227 -16.43 36.79 18.03
N LEU A 228 -15.85 36.23 19.09
CA LEU A 228 -14.48 35.73 19.11
C LEU A 228 -14.52 34.21 18.93
N ARG A 229 -13.95 33.69 17.84
CA ARG A 229 -13.83 32.25 17.59
C ARG A 229 -12.43 31.77 17.91
N VAL A 230 -12.34 30.57 18.50
CA VAL A 230 -11.07 29.88 18.77
C VAL A 230 -11.11 28.52 18.10
N GLY A 231 -10.11 28.21 17.29
CA GLY A 231 -9.97 26.94 16.59
C GLY A 231 -8.62 26.30 16.85
N THR A 232 -8.53 24.99 16.65
CA THR A 232 -7.29 24.21 16.68
C THR A 232 -7.26 23.26 15.52
N LEU A 233 -6.06 22.98 15.02
CA LEU A 233 -5.88 21.92 14.04
C LEU A 233 -6.03 20.57 14.75
N LEU A 234 -6.94 19.72 14.29
CA LEU A 234 -7.16 18.39 14.88
C LEU A 234 -5.89 17.55 14.76
N THR A 235 -5.52 16.83 15.83
CA THR A 235 -4.43 15.87 15.77
C THR A 235 -4.86 14.62 14.99
N TRP A 236 -3.89 13.76 14.62
CA TRP A 236 -4.21 12.47 13.98
C TRP A 236 -5.17 11.64 14.84
N ALA A 237 -4.96 11.65 16.17
CA ALA A 237 -5.79 10.94 17.14
C ALA A 237 -7.20 11.53 17.22
N ASP A 238 -7.34 12.87 17.24
CA ASP A 238 -8.66 13.52 17.26
C ASP A 238 -9.44 13.23 15.97
N ARG A 239 -8.76 13.15 14.82
CA ARG A 239 -9.40 12.80 13.55
C ARG A 239 -9.99 11.39 13.60
N ILE A 240 -9.22 10.42 14.08
CA ILE A 240 -9.72 9.05 14.29
C ILE A 240 -10.88 9.05 15.29
N LEU A 241 -10.73 9.75 16.42
CA LEU A 241 -11.75 9.82 17.46
C LEU A 241 -13.06 10.42 16.93
N SER A 242 -13.00 11.40 16.04
CA SER A 242 -14.20 12.01 15.43
C SER A 242 -15.02 11.02 14.59
N PHE A 243 -14.39 10.00 14.00
CA PHE A 243 -15.10 8.90 13.32
C PHE A 243 -15.72 7.94 14.33
N VAL A 244 -14.97 7.60 15.38
CA VAL A 244 -15.44 6.72 16.46
C VAL A 244 -16.66 7.33 17.18
N GLU A 245 -16.64 8.63 17.46
CA GLU A 245 -17.77 9.35 18.09
C GLU A 245 -19.04 9.35 17.23
N ARG A 246 -18.88 9.30 15.90
CA ARG A 246 -20.00 9.17 14.95
C ARG A 246 -20.46 7.72 14.75
N GLY A 247 -19.76 6.75 15.35
CA GLY A 247 -19.98 5.33 15.16
C GLY A 247 -19.47 4.78 13.81
N ASP A 248 -18.65 5.54 13.08
CA ASP A 248 -18.06 5.13 11.81
C ASP A 248 -16.68 4.48 12.05
N PHE A 249 -16.72 3.25 12.53
CA PHE A 249 -15.52 2.50 12.87
C PHE A 249 -14.71 2.06 11.65
N LEU A 250 -15.38 1.82 10.52
CA LEU A 250 -14.73 1.36 9.30
C LEU A 250 -13.80 2.45 8.76
N SER A 251 -14.30 3.68 8.64
CA SER A 251 -13.47 4.83 8.25
C SER A 251 -12.36 5.11 9.26
N ALA A 252 -12.60 4.87 10.56
CA ALA A 252 -11.57 5.03 11.59
C ALA A 252 -10.40 4.03 11.41
N ILE A 253 -10.70 2.75 11.17
CA ILE A 253 -9.69 1.70 10.89
C ILE A 253 -8.93 2.05 9.61
N GLU A 254 -9.64 2.37 8.53
CA GLU A 254 -9.04 2.68 7.23
C GLU A 254 -8.16 3.94 7.29
N LEU A 255 -8.62 5.01 7.94
CA LEU A 255 -7.79 6.20 8.14
C LEU A 255 -6.53 5.87 8.94
N THR A 256 -6.65 5.07 10.00
CA THR A 256 -5.50 4.69 10.83
C THR A 256 -4.51 3.82 10.04
N ARG A 257 -5.01 2.88 9.22
CA ARG A 257 -4.21 2.10 8.26
C ARG A 257 -3.48 2.99 7.27
N SER A 258 -4.17 4.00 6.71
CA SER A 258 -3.55 4.95 5.78
C SER A 258 -2.41 5.74 6.44
N TYR A 259 -2.51 6.04 7.74
CA TYR A 259 -1.37 6.62 8.47
C TYR A 259 -0.24 5.60 8.50
N TYR A 260 -0.49 4.37 8.95
CA TYR A 260 0.55 3.35 9.07
C TYR A 260 1.34 3.10 7.76
N VAL A 261 0.65 3.03 6.63
CA VAL A 261 1.25 2.84 5.29
C VAL A 261 1.96 4.13 4.81
N GLY A 262 1.56 5.30 5.32
CA GLY A 262 2.12 6.60 4.99
C GLY A 262 1.35 7.39 3.93
N GLU A 263 0.18 6.91 3.53
CA GLU A 263 -0.71 7.47 2.50
C GLU A 263 -1.77 8.42 3.07
N ALA A 264 -1.84 8.56 4.39
CA ALA A 264 -2.90 9.33 5.04
C ALA A 264 -3.02 10.77 4.50
N PRO A 265 -4.25 11.20 4.17
CA PRO A 265 -4.51 12.58 3.79
C PRO A 265 -4.41 13.49 5.00
N GLY A 266 -3.99 14.73 4.80
CA GLY A 266 -4.04 15.77 5.81
C GLY A 266 -2.89 15.73 6.82
N ASN A 267 -3.14 16.28 8.02
CA ASN A 267 -2.07 16.58 8.96
C ASN A 267 -1.62 15.35 9.78
N ARG A 268 -0.34 15.34 10.17
CA ARG A 268 0.30 14.28 10.97
C ARG A 268 0.64 14.77 12.38
N ASN A 269 -0.12 15.73 12.90
CA ASN A 269 0.21 16.38 14.17
C ASN A 269 0.01 15.43 15.34
N GLY A 270 1.00 15.37 16.23
CA GLY A 270 0.99 14.51 17.42
C GLY A 270 1.64 13.14 17.20
N LEU A 271 2.20 12.88 16.01
CA LEU A 271 2.95 11.67 15.73
C LEU A 271 4.45 11.87 16.05
N PRO A 272 5.16 10.83 16.54
CA PRO A 272 6.60 10.85 16.72
C PRO A 272 7.35 11.14 15.41
N GLU A 273 8.54 11.73 15.51
CA GLU A 273 9.44 11.90 14.36
C GLU A 273 10.17 10.61 14.01
N ASP A 274 10.44 9.75 15.00
CA ASP A 274 11.08 8.46 14.78
C ASP A 274 10.11 7.48 14.09
N ARG A 275 10.63 6.78 13.08
CA ARG A 275 9.82 5.92 12.20
C ARG A 275 9.39 4.63 12.89
N GLU A 276 10.23 4.08 13.77
CA GLU A 276 9.91 2.86 14.51
C GLU A 276 8.86 3.17 15.58
N GLU A 277 9.07 4.19 16.41
CA GLU A 277 8.07 4.65 17.38
C GLU A 277 6.73 5.01 16.72
N TYR A 278 6.80 5.66 15.55
CA TYR A 278 5.65 5.98 14.74
C TYR A 278 4.85 4.73 14.34
N ARG A 279 5.52 3.73 13.76
CA ARG A 279 4.89 2.48 13.31
C ARG A 279 4.29 1.71 14.49
N ILE A 280 5.00 1.61 15.61
CA ILE A 280 4.51 0.94 16.80
C ILE A 280 3.26 1.65 17.35
N MET A 281 3.29 2.98 17.48
CA MET A 281 2.17 3.75 18.01
C MET A 281 0.92 3.62 17.14
N VAL A 282 1.05 3.82 15.83
CA VAL A 282 -0.09 3.75 14.91
C VAL A 282 -0.57 2.30 14.79
N GLY A 283 0.34 1.33 14.72
CA GLY A 283 -0.01 -0.10 14.63
C GLY A 283 -0.77 -0.60 15.85
N ASN A 284 -0.33 -0.23 17.06
CA ASN A 284 -1.09 -0.51 18.29
C ASN A 284 -2.49 0.12 18.24
N LYS A 285 -2.60 1.36 17.73
CA LYS A 285 -3.90 2.01 17.63
C LYS A 285 -4.83 1.34 16.63
N ILE A 286 -4.31 0.81 15.52
CA ILE A 286 -5.10 0.00 14.57
C ILE A 286 -5.66 -1.24 15.26
N ARG A 287 -4.82 -1.99 15.98
CA ARG A 287 -5.25 -3.17 16.75
C ARG A 287 -6.34 -2.81 17.77
N ASP A 288 -6.13 -1.77 18.56
CA ASP A 288 -7.14 -1.30 19.54
C ASP A 288 -8.47 -0.95 18.86
N LEU A 289 -8.43 -0.28 17.70
CA LEU A 289 -9.63 0.07 16.95
C LEU A 289 -10.33 -1.17 16.40
N MET A 290 -9.60 -2.12 15.83
CA MET A 290 -10.19 -3.36 15.31
C MET A 290 -10.91 -4.14 16.42
N VAL A 291 -10.26 -4.32 17.58
CA VAL A 291 -10.83 -4.99 18.75
C VAL A 291 -12.06 -4.24 19.27
N ALA A 292 -11.95 -2.92 19.44
CA ALA A 292 -13.08 -2.10 19.90
C ALA A 292 -14.25 -2.15 18.92
N SER A 293 -13.97 -2.15 17.61
CA SER A 293 -14.98 -2.17 16.55
C SER A 293 -15.70 -3.51 16.49
N ALA A 294 -14.98 -4.63 16.64
CA ALA A 294 -15.58 -5.95 16.73
C ALA A 294 -16.49 -6.07 17.97
N ARG A 295 -15.97 -5.72 19.16
CA ARG A 295 -16.78 -5.72 20.40
C ARG A 295 -18.01 -4.82 20.30
N TYR A 296 -17.88 -3.69 19.62
CA TYR A 296 -18.99 -2.78 19.40
C TYR A 296 -20.02 -3.33 18.41
N ALA A 297 -19.58 -3.93 17.29
CA ALA A 297 -20.46 -4.51 16.28
C ALA A 297 -21.26 -5.70 16.82
N PHE A 298 -20.64 -6.50 17.69
CA PHE A 298 -21.20 -7.72 18.28
C PHE A 298 -21.71 -7.54 19.73
N SER A 299 -21.92 -6.31 20.22
CA SER A 299 -22.47 -6.11 21.56
C SER A 299 -23.95 -6.49 21.64
N GLU A 300 -24.41 -6.96 22.81
CA GLU A 300 -25.81 -7.34 23.03
C GLU A 300 -26.78 -6.20 22.73
N ASP A 301 -26.47 -4.99 23.20
CA ASP A 301 -27.26 -3.79 22.92
C ASP A 301 -27.40 -3.57 21.42
N ARG A 302 -26.33 -3.78 20.65
CA ARG A 302 -26.37 -3.61 19.20
C ARG A 302 -27.11 -4.76 18.53
N LEU A 303 -26.89 -6.00 18.93
CA LEU A 303 -27.50 -7.18 18.29
C LEU A 303 -29.01 -7.27 18.53
N TYR A 304 -29.52 -6.70 19.64
CA TYR A 304 -30.90 -6.87 20.09
C TYR A 304 -31.72 -5.57 20.30
N ASP A 305 -31.20 -4.38 19.99
CA ASP A 305 -31.96 -3.12 20.12
C ASP A 305 -33.22 -3.11 19.23
N GLU A 306 -34.38 -2.88 19.85
CA GLU A 306 -35.74 -2.92 19.30
C GLU A 306 -36.04 -1.88 18.19
N THR A 307 -35.09 -1.01 17.83
CA THR A 307 -35.26 0.02 16.78
C THR A 307 -35.03 -0.48 15.34
N HIS A 308 -34.94 -1.79 15.13
CA HIS A 308 -34.36 -2.39 13.95
C HIS A 308 -35.35 -3.39 13.33
N VAL A 309 -35.96 -3.09 12.16
CA VAL A 309 -36.91 -4.00 11.47
C VAL A 309 -36.59 -4.13 9.97
N THR A 310 -36.27 -5.35 9.53
CA THR A 310 -36.03 -5.70 8.11
C THR A 310 -37.39 -6.04 7.51
N SER A 311 -37.48 -6.25 6.20
CA SER A 311 -38.74 -6.67 5.53
C SER A 311 -39.39 -7.93 6.13
N ASP A 312 -38.63 -8.73 6.89
CA ASP A 312 -39.09 -9.93 7.63
C ASP A 312 -39.38 -9.66 9.13
N GLY A 313 -39.26 -8.43 9.62
CA GLY A 313 -39.49 -8.10 11.02
C GLY A 313 -38.24 -8.02 11.92
N ARG A 314 -36.99 -8.08 11.40
CA ARG A 314 -35.79 -8.38 12.22
C ARG A 314 -34.77 -7.28 12.52
N GLY A 315 -34.55 -6.28 11.68
CA GLY A 315 -33.42 -5.36 11.89
C GLY A 315 -33.26 -4.18 10.93
N VAL A 316 -32.43 -3.17 11.25
CA VAL A 316 -31.70 -2.47 10.17
C VAL A 316 -30.76 -3.51 9.59
N ASP A 317 -30.72 -3.61 8.27
CA ASP A 317 -29.73 -4.46 7.60
C ASP A 317 -28.33 -3.92 7.90
N ARG A 318 -27.53 -4.75 8.60
CA ARG A 318 -26.17 -4.41 9.02
C ARG A 318 -25.13 -5.20 8.23
N THR A 319 -25.55 -5.80 7.12
CA THR A 319 -24.67 -6.54 6.22
C THR A 319 -23.45 -5.70 5.84
N ASP A 320 -23.66 -4.43 5.44
CA ASP A 320 -22.56 -3.50 5.09
C ASP A 320 -21.53 -3.30 6.20
N LEU A 321 -21.99 -3.23 7.46
CA LEU A 321 -21.10 -3.07 8.62
C LEU A 321 -20.27 -4.33 8.86
N PHE A 322 -20.91 -5.50 8.80
CA PHE A 322 -20.22 -6.78 9.00
C PHE A 322 -19.24 -7.07 7.86
N GLU A 323 -19.70 -6.99 6.62
CA GLU A 323 -18.82 -7.14 5.45
C GLU A 323 -17.66 -6.13 5.48
N GLY A 324 -17.99 -4.86 5.72
CA GLY A 324 -17.01 -3.78 5.81
C GLY A 324 -16.00 -3.98 6.95
N LEU A 325 -16.40 -4.59 8.07
CA LEU A 325 -15.51 -4.89 9.18
C LEU A 325 -14.49 -5.97 8.81
N VAL A 326 -14.90 -7.02 8.09
CA VAL A 326 -13.97 -8.06 7.60
C VAL A 326 -13.00 -7.45 6.61
N VAL A 327 -13.50 -6.69 5.63
CA VAL A 327 -12.67 -6.03 4.60
C VAL A 327 -11.65 -5.06 5.22
N SER A 328 -12.09 -4.21 6.15
CA SER A 328 -11.24 -3.21 6.80
C SER A 328 -10.20 -3.89 7.71
N SER A 329 -10.60 -4.93 8.44
CA SER A 329 -9.69 -5.68 9.32
C SER A 329 -8.68 -6.49 8.52
N ALA A 330 -9.09 -7.17 7.44
CA ALA A 330 -8.18 -7.89 6.55
C ALA A 330 -7.12 -6.96 5.93
N ARG A 331 -7.53 -5.79 5.43
CA ARG A 331 -6.61 -4.76 4.93
C ARG A 331 -5.64 -4.25 5.99
N ALA A 332 -6.11 -4.10 7.22
CA ALA A 332 -5.28 -3.69 8.35
C ALA A 332 -4.27 -4.79 8.74
N CYS A 333 -4.69 -6.06 8.82
CA CYS A 333 -3.85 -7.21 9.08
C CYS A 333 -2.76 -7.39 8.01
N ILE A 334 -3.10 -7.25 6.73
CA ILE A 334 -2.11 -7.26 5.63
C ILE A 334 -1.07 -6.16 5.82
N ALA A 335 -1.48 -4.96 6.24
CA ALA A 335 -0.55 -3.85 6.46
C ALA A 335 0.34 -4.07 7.69
N LEU A 336 -0.17 -4.74 8.72
CA LEU A 336 0.55 -5.04 9.96
C LEU A 336 1.41 -6.32 9.88
N ASP A 337 1.18 -7.16 8.87
CA ASP A 337 1.70 -8.52 8.77
C ASP A 337 1.39 -9.37 10.03
N ASP A 338 0.16 -9.20 10.54
CA ASP A 338 -0.33 -9.84 11.77
C ASP A 338 -1.82 -10.20 11.57
N TYR A 339 -2.09 -11.50 11.51
CA TYR A 339 -3.40 -12.07 11.20
C TYR A 339 -4.10 -12.70 12.42
N ASP A 340 -3.47 -12.70 13.60
CA ASP A 340 -3.98 -13.38 14.79
C ASP A 340 -5.38 -12.87 15.15
N PHE A 341 -5.56 -11.55 15.17
CA PHE A 341 -6.88 -10.95 15.42
C PHE A 341 -7.93 -11.37 14.38
N LEU A 342 -7.57 -11.40 13.09
CA LEU A 342 -8.50 -11.70 12.00
C LEU A 342 -9.05 -13.13 12.10
N PHE A 343 -8.15 -14.10 12.33
CA PHE A 343 -8.51 -15.51 12.29
C PHE A 343 -8.94 -16.08 13.65
N GLU A 344 -8.40 -15.59 14.77
CA GLU A 344 -8.72 -16.12 16.09
C GLU A 344 -9.85 -15.37 16.78
N GLU A 345 -9.81 -14.03 16.82
CA GLU A 345 -10.83 -13.24 17.54
C GLU A 345 -12.01 -12.88 16.63
N LEU A 346 -11.75 -12.22 15.49
CA LEU A 346 -12.81 -11.73 14.61
C LEU A 346 -13.61 -12.89 14.03
N TYR A 347 -12.95 -13.90 13.45
CA TYR A 347 -13.64 -15.07 12.91
C TYR A 347 -14.52 -15.78 13.96
N GLN A 348 -14.05 -15.92 15.21
CA GLN A 348 -14.83 -16.54 16.29
C GLN A 348 -16.13 -15.78 16.56
N HIS A 349 -16.10 -14.44 16.54
CA HIS A 349 -17.32 -13.65 16.65
C HIS A 349 -18.34 -13.96 15.55
N TYR A 350 -17.90 -14.16 14.31
CA TYR A 350 -18.79 -14.54 13.20
C TYR A 350 -19.32 -15.97 13.35
N GLU A 351 -18.49 -16.89 13.83
CA GLU A 351 -18.86 -18.28 14.08
C GLU A 351 -19.91 -18.39 15.21
N ASP A 352 -19.66 -17.76 16.35
CA ASP A 352 -20.55 -17.80 17.52
C ASP A 352 -21.95 -17.22 17.23
N ASN A 353 -22.02 -16.25 16.31
CA ASN A 353 -23.27 -15.60 15.90
C ASN A 353 -23.91 -16.24 14.66
N GLY A 354 -23.37 -17.34 14.13
CA GLY A 354 -23.93 -18.07 12.99
C GLY A 354 -23.89 -17.31 11.66
N ILE A 355 -23.03 -16.30 11.54
CA ILE A 355 -22.85 -15.48 10.33
C ILE A 355 -21.49 -15.70 9.64
N ALA A 356 -20.83 -16.83 9.93
CA ALA A 356 -19.52 -17.19 9.37
C ALA A 356 -19.45 -17.14 7.84
N ARG A 357 -20.55 -17.45 7.14
CA ARG A 357 -20.64 -17.32 5.67
C ARG A 357 -20.22 -15.94 5.17
N MET A 358 -20.62 -14.87 5.87
CA MET A 358 -20.27 -13.51 5.50
C MET A 358 -18.76 -13.28 5.55
N PHE A 359 -18.12 -13.75 6.62
CA PHE A 359 -16.69 -13.64 6.79
C PHE A 359 -15.93 -14.40 5.70
N LEU A 360 -16.35 -15.63 5.42
CA LEU A 360 -15.70 -16.49 4.43
C LEU A 360 -15.73 -15.89 3.02
N LEU A 361 -16.88 -15.35 2.60
CA LEU A 361 -17.00 -14.70 1.29
C LEU A 361 -16.15 -13.43 1.16
N GLN A 362 -16.08 -12.62 2.23
CA GLN A 362 -15.22 -11.44 2.19
C GLN A 362 -13.75 -11.81 2.20
N LEU A 363 -13.36 -12.84 2.97
CA LEU A 363 -11.99 -13.38 2.99
C LEU A 363 -11.58 -13.96 1.64
N GLU A 364 -12.49 -14.67 0.96
CA GLU A 364 -12.27 -15.27 -0.36
C GLU A 364 -11.70 -14.26 -1.37
N THR A 365 -12.22 -13.02 -1.37
CA THR A 365 -11.72 -11.97 -2.28
C THR A 365 -10.23 -11.68 -2.09
N PHE A 366 -9.73 -11.72 -0.85
CA PHE A 366 -8.31 -11.50 -0.55
C PHE A 366 -7.45 -12.71 -0.89
N ILE A 367 -8.01 -13.92 -0.79
CA ILE A 367 -7.36 -15.17 -1.19
C ILE A 367 -7.19 -15.22 -2.71
N LEU A 368 -8.26 -14.97 -3.46
CA LEU A 368 -8.25 -14.97 -4.91
C LEU A 368 -7.40 -13.84 -5.52
N ASP A 369 -7.25 -12.72 -4.82
CA ASP A 369 -6.31 -11.66 -5.20
C ASP A 369 -4.84 -12.01 -4.86
N GLY A 370 -4.59 -13.15 -4.20
CA GLY A 370 -3.27 -13.58 -3.76
C GLY A 370 -2.69 -12.75 -2.60
N ARG A 371 -3.49 -11.91 -1.95
CA ARG A 371 -3.06 -11.01 -0.86
C ARG A 371 -3.00 -11.70 0.50
N ILE A 372 -3.80 -12.74 0.71
CA ILE A 372 -3.78 -13.60 1.91
C ILE A 372 -3.71 -15.05 1.45
N ARG A 373 -2.58 -15.72 1.70
CA ARG A 373 -2.36 -17.13 1.32
C ARG A 373 -2.30 -18.07 2.51
N HIS A 374 -1.75 -17.60 3.62
CA HIS A 374 -1.64 -18.35 4.85
C HIS A 374 -2.91 -18.23 5.69
N VAL A 375 -3.85 -19.17 5.48
CA VAL A 375 -5.14 -19.22 6.18
C VAL A 375 -5.19 -20.47 7.06
N PRO A 376 -5.58 -20.39 8.34
CA PRO A 376 -5.65 -21.58 9.19
C PRO A 376 -6.51 -22.70 8.58
N PRO A 377 -6.05 -23.98 8.61
CA PRO A 377 -6.76 -25.10 7.96
C PRO A 377 -8.24 -25.21 8.34
N ARG A 378 -8.59 -24.89 9.58
CA ARG A 378 -9.99 -24.89 10.07
C ARG A 378 -10.91 -23.92 9.32
N ILE A 379 -10.37 -22.79 8.87
CA ILE A 379 -11.11 -21.76 8.12
C ILE A 379 -11.16 -22.16 6.65
N THR A 380 -10.03 -22.59 6.10
CA THR A 380 -9.93 -23.09 4.71
C THR A 380 -10.91 -24.24 4.45
N GLN A 381 -10.95 -25.23 5.34
CA GLN A 381 -11.87 -26.38 5.25
C GLN A 381 -13.33 -25.94 5.18
N LYS A 382 -13.72 -24.92 5.96
CA LYS A 382 -15.08 -24.37 5.96
C LYS A 382 -15.38 -23.55 4.71
N LEU A 383 -14.41 -22.79 4.18
CA LEU A 383 -14.56 -22.06 2.92
C LEU A 383 -14.78 -23.03 1.76
N VAL A 384 -13.96 -24.09 1.68
CA VAL A 384 -14.10 -25.14 0.67
C VAL A 384 -15.43 -25.89 0.81
N ALA A 385 -15.83 -26.23 2.04
CA ALA A 385 -17.11 -26.88 2.31
C ALA A 385 -18.30 -26.00 1.88
N LEU A 386 -18.22 -24.68 2.13
CA LEU A 386 -19.26 -23.72 1.75
C LEU A 386 -19.51 -23.72 0.24
N HIS A 387 -18.46 -23.60 -0.58
CA HIS A 387 -18.64 -23.62 -2.04
C HIS A 387 -19.03 -25.01 -2.58
N ASN A 388 -18.60 -26.08 -1.91
CA ASN A 388 -19.07 -27.42 -2.24
C ASN A 388 -20.59 -27.57 -2.01
N GLU A 389 -21.11 -27.07 -0.88
CA GLU A 389 -22.55 -27.06 -0.57
C GLU A 389 -23.35 -26.18 -1.54
N ASP A 390 -22.79 -25.04 -1.94
CA ASP A 390 -23.38 -24.12 -2.91
C ASP A 390 -23.29 -24.62 -4.38
N ASN A 391 -22.71 -25.81 -4.62
CA ASN A 391 -22.46 -26.40 -5.95
C ASN A 391 -21.64 -25.47 -6.88
N GLN A 392 -20.58 -24.87 -6.34
CA GLN A 392 -19.68 -23.96 -7.06
C GLN A 392 -18.27 -24.57 -7.20
N PRO A 393 -18.09 -25.61 -8.03
CA PRO A 393 -16.82 -26.33 -8.15
C PRO A 393 -15.68 -25.44 -8.68
N ASP A 394 -15.99 -24.46 -9.54
CA ASP A 394 -15.00 -23.51 -10.07
C ASP A 394 -14.35 -22.66 -8.96
N LEU A 395 -15.13 -22.25 -7.95
CA LEU A 395 -14.59 -21.49 -6.81
C LEU A 395 -13.81 -22.40 -5.85
N VAL A 396 -14.26 -23.64 -5.66
CA VAL A 396 -13.48 -24.65 -4.91
C VAL A 396 -12.11 -24.83 -5.54
N GLU A 397 -12.04 -25.01 -6.87
CA GLU A 397 -10.78 -25.15 -7.59
C GLU A 397 -9.88 -23.94 -7.36
N ARG A 398 -10.40 -22.73 -7.60
CA ARG A 398 -9.65 -21.49 -7.41
C ARG A 398 -9.15 -21.32 -5.97
N VAL A 399 -9.99 -21.54 -4.96
CA VAL A 399 -9.60 -21.42 -3.56
C VAL A 399 -8.45 -22.37 -3.22
N ILE A 400 -8.50 -23.62 -3.68
CA ILE A 400 -7.47 -24.63 -3.36
C ILE A 400 -6.08 -24.19 -3.84
N TRP A 401 -5.95 -23.68 -5.07
CA TRP A 401 -4.63 -23.35 -5.61
C TRP A 401 -4.11 -21.94 -5.29
N HIS A 402 -4.94 -21.06 -4.71
CA HIS A 402 -4.49 -19.75 -4.19
C HIS A 402 -4.05 -19.79 -2.71
N ILE A 403 -4.29 -20.89 -2.01
CA ILE A 403 -3.94 -21.06 -0.59
C ILE A 403 -2.62 -21.84 -0.47
N ASP A 404 -1.83 -21.50 0.54
CA ASP A 404 -0.57 -22.20 0.83
C ASP A 404 -0.81 -23.70 1.09
N PRO A 405 0.05 -24.61 0.62
CA PRO A 405 -0.18 -26.05 0.76
C PRO A 405 -0.36 -26.53 2.21
N ASP A 406 0.36 -25.93 3.16
CA ASP A 406 0.29 -26.24 4.60
C ASP A 406 -1.07 -25.91 5.23
N CYS A 407 -1.84 -25.05 4.56
CA CYS A 407 -3.15 -24.57 4.99
C CYS A 407 -4.31 -25.45 4.48
N LEU A 408 -4.02 -26.47 3.68
CA LEU A 408 -5.02 -27.32 3.02
C LEU A 408 -5.25 -28.63 3.80
N ASP A 409 -6.51 -29.06 3.87
CA ASP A 409 -6.83 -30.47 4.13
C ASP A 409 -6.65 -31.26 2.83
N ILE A 410 -5.47 -31.89 2.69
CA ILE A 410 -5.07 -32.63 1.47
C ILE A 410 -6.10 -33.71 1.11
N ASN A 411 -6.69 -34.40 2.08
CA ASN A 411 -7.64 -35.48 1.81
C ASN A 411 -8.96 -34.92 1.26
N GLN A 412 -9.46 -33.84 1.87
CA GLN A 412 -10.66 -33.15 1.38
C GLN A 412 -10.42 -32.59 -0.03
N ALA A 413 -9.28 -31.93 -0.25
CA ALA A 413 -8.92 -31.33 -1.53
C ALA A 413 -8.87 -32.38 -2.65
N ILE A 414 -8.14 -33.49 -2.46
CA ILE A 414 -8.05 -34.57 -3.47
C ILE A 414 -9.43 -35.15 -3.75
N THR A 415 -10.22 -35.45 -2.72
CA THR A 415 -11.56 -36.05 -2.88
C THR A 415 -12.48 -35.15 -3.70
N LEU A 416 -12.51 -33.86 -3.41
CA LEU A 416 -13.33 -32.89 -4.14
C LEU A 416 -12.83 -32.68 -5.57
N CYS A 417 -11.51 -32.58 -5.75
CA CYS A 417 -10.93 -32.41 -7.08
C CYS A 417 -11.22 -33.60 -7.99
N GLN A 418 -11.13 -34.83 -7.46
CA GLN A 418 -11.50 -36.04 -8.21
C GLN A 418 -13.01 -36.12 -8.47
N HIS A 419 -13.85 -35.73 -7.51
CA HIS A 419 -15.31 -35.77 -7.67
C HIS A 419 -15.82 -34.83 -8.77
N TYR A 420 -15.28 -33.60 -8.81
CA TYR A 420 -15.71 -32.57 -9.76
C TYR A 420 -14.79 -32.43 -11.00
N ASN A 421 -13.75 -33.25 -11.13
CA ASN A 421 -12.74 -33.18 -12.20
C ASN A 421 -11.98 -31.83 -12.23
N LEU A 422 -11.58 -31.32 -11.05
CA LEU A 422 -10.84 -30.05 -10.88
C LEU A 422 -9.34 -30.28 -11.03
N TYR A 423 -8.89 -30.44 -12.28
CA TYR A 423 -7.50 -30.82 -12.55
C TYR A 423 -6.49 -29.74 -12.19
N ASP A 424 -6.82 -28.44 -12.22
CA ASP A 424 -5.83 -27.40 -11.87
C ASP A 424 -5.48 -27.44 -10.39
N ALA A 425 -6.51 -27.54 -9.54
CA ALA A 425 -6.32 -27.75 -8.11
C ALA A 425 -5.70 -29.11 -7.80
N LEU A 426 -6.08 -30.18 -8.49
CA LEU A 426 -5.52 -31.52 -8.27
C LEU A 426 -4.00 -31.53 -8.54
N ILE A 427 -3.59 -30.94 -9.66
CA ILE A 427 -2.17 -30.82 -10.03
C ILE A 427 -1.43 -30.03 -8.96
N TYR A 428 -1.97 -28.88 -8.54
CA TYR A 428 -1.40 -28.05 -7.48
C TYR A 428 -1.20 -28.84 -6.17
N VAL A 429 -2.20 -29.60 -5.73
CA VAL A 429 -2.11 -30.41 -4.51
C VAL A 429 -1.00 -31.45 -4.61
N TYR A 430 -0.88 -32.15 -5.74
CA TYR A 430 0.21 -33.12 -5.93
C TYR A 430 1.57 -32.45 -5.96
N SER A 431 1.75 -31.41 -6.78
CA SER A 431 3.07 -30.79 -6.99
C SER A 431 3.54 -29.96 -5.80
N CYS A 432 2.64 -29.24 -5.14
CA CYS A 432 3.00 -28.27 -4.11
C CYS A 432 2.78 -28.80 -2.69
N ALA A 433 1.74 -29.60 -2.43
CA ALA A 433 1.49 -30.15 -1.08
C ALA A 433 2.17 -31.50 -0.86
N LEU A 434 2.13 -32.38 -1.86
CA LEU A 434 2.71 -33.73 -1.76
C LEU A 434 4.13 -33.83 -2.33
N GLN A 435 4.61 -32.79 -3.02
CA GLN A 435 5.88 -32.79 -3.76
C GLN A 435 6.02 -33.98 -4.73
N ASP A 436 4.90 -34.40 -5.31
CA ASP A 436 4.82 -35.45 -6.32
C ASP A 436 4.56 -34.83 -7.69
N TYR A 437 5.62 -34.75 -8.51
CA TYR A 437 5.57 -34.15 -9.84
C TYR A 437 5.19 -35.15 -10.95
N VAL A 438 5.14 -36.44 -10.64
CA VAL A 438 4.83 -37.48 -11.64
C VAL A 438 3.34 -37.83 -11.58
N ALA A 439 2.71 -37.86 -10.41
CA ALA A 439 1.28 -38.12 -10.26
C ALA A 439 0.39 -37.26 -11.18
N PRO A 440 0.58 -35.93 -11.30
CA PRO A 440 -0.13 -35.10 -12.28
C PRO A 440 -0.04 -35.64 -13.72
N VAL A 441 1.16 -36.02 -14.15
CA VAL A 441 1.41 -36.55 -15.50
C VAL A 441 0.67 -37.87 -15.70
N VAL A 442 0.66 -38.73 -14.67
CA VAL A 442 -0.03 -40.03 -14.72
C VAL A 442 -1.54 -39.87 -14.85
N GLU A 443 -2.13 -38.97 -14.06
CA GLU A 443 -3.57 -38.67 -14.13
C GLU A 443 -3.94 -38.11 -15.50
N LEU A 444 -3.17 -37.16 -16.04
CA LEU A 444 -3.40 -36.57 -17.35
C LEU A 444 -3.17 -37.56 -18.50
N ILE A 445 -2.21 -38.48 -18.40
CA ILE A 445 -2.02 -39.60 -19.34
C ILE A 445 -3.28 -40.47 -19.40
N SER A 446 -3.91 -40.74 -18.25
CA SER A 446 -5.13 -41.54 -18.21
C SER A 446 -6.28 -40.87 -18.99
N LEU A 447 -6.41 -39.54 -18.89
CA LEU A 447 -7.35 -38.74 -19.67
C LEU A 447 -7.01 -38.76 -21.16
N ILE A 448 -5.74 -38.58 -21.53
CA ILE A 448 -5.28 -38.64 -22.93
C ILE A 448 -5.68 -39.97 -23.58
N ARG A 449 -5.52 -41.08 -22.87
CA ARG A 449 -5.95 -42.40 -23.36
C ARG A 449 -7.45 -42.50 -23.55
N LYS A 450 -8.24 -41.97 -22.60
CA LYS A 450 -9.70 -41.89 -22.73
C LYS A 450 -10.10 -41.11 -23.98
N VAL A 451 -9.45 -39.97 -24.23
CA VAL A 451 -9.67 -39.13 -25.42
C VAL A 451 -9.27 -39.84 -26.71
N GLN A 452 -8.11 -40.50 -26.75
CA GLN A 452 -7.65 -41.22 -27.94
C GLN A 452 -8.56 -42.40 -28.29
N ARG A 453 -8.98 -43.17 -27.28
CA ARG A 453 -9.96 -44.26 -27.46
C ARG A 453 -11.29 -43.74 -28.02
N TYR A 454 -11.76 -42.60 -27.52
CA TYR A 454 -12.95 -41.95 -28.07
C TYR A 454 -12.76 -41.49 -29.52
N ARG A 455 -11.66 -40.80 -29.83
CA ARG A 455 -11.33 -40.34 -31.20
C ARG A 455 -11.28 -41.52 -32.18
N ARG A 456 -10.65 -42.63 -31.78
CA ARG A 456 -10.56 -43.87 -32.57
C ARG A 456 -11.91 -44.54 -32.76
N ALA A 457 -12.67 -44.75 -31.69
CA ALA A 457 -14.01 -45.32 -31.77
C ALA A 457 -14.93 -44.49 -32.69
N ARG A 458 -14.78 -43.16 -32.69
CA ARG A 458 -15.50 -42.26 -33.60
C ARG A 458 -15.03 -42.38 -35.05
N ALA A 459 -13.74 -42.57 -35.30
CA ALA A 459 -13.18 -42.78 -36.65
C ALA A 459 -13.57 -44.15 -37.25
N GLU A 460 -13.71 -45.17 -36.41
CA GLU A 460 -14.09 -46.53 -36.80
C GLU A 460 -15.61 -46.75 -36.89
N ALA A 461 -16.42 -45.84 -36.34
CA ALA A 461 -17.88 -45.94 -36.31
C ALA A 461 -18.57 -45.47 -37.61
N SER A 462 -19.69 -46.15 -37.93
CA SER A 462 -20.60 -45.76 -39.02
C SER A 462 -21.43 -44.52 -38.64
N PRO A 463 -21.70 -43.57 -39.56
CA PRO A 463 -22.38 -42.30 -39.26
C PRO A 463 -23.80 -42.40 -38.67
N THR A 464 -24.38 -43.60 -38.58
CA THR A 464 -25.74 -43.87 -38.07
C THR A 464 -25.82 -44.41 -36.65
N SER A 465 -24.72 -44.68 -35.94
CA SER A 465 -24.77 -45.20 -34.57
C SER A 465 -24.98 -44.10 -33.51
N GLN A 466 -26.16 -44.07 -32.87
CA GLN A 466 -26.49 -43.27 -31.68
C GLN A 466 -25.85 -43.81 -30.39
N ALA A 467 -24.59 -44.24 -30.45
CA ALA A 467 -23.91 -44.93 -29.34
C ALA A 467 -22.73 -44.10 -28.77
N PHE A 468 -22.86 -42.77 -28.76
CA PHE A 468 -21.83 -41.92 -28.18
C PHE A 468 -22.31 -41.34 -26.86
N GLY A 469 -21.50 -41.54 -25.82
CA GLY A 469 -21.69 -40.94 -24.51
C GLY A 469 -21.76 -39.42 -24.58
N ASP A 470 -22.13 -38.83 -23.46
CA ASP A 470 -22.46 -37.41 -23.33
C ASP A 470 -21.36 -36.50 -23.91
N SER A 471 -21.62 -35.85 -25.05
CA SER A 471 -20.62 -35.09 -25.84
C SER A 471 -19.94 -33.99 -25.00
N GLN A 472 -20.62 -33.49 -23.98
CA GLN A 472 -20.09 -32.47 -23.07
C GLN A 472 -19.01 -33.03 -22.13
N THR A 473 -19.16 -34.29 -21.70
CA THR A 473 -18.18 -34.92 -20.78
C THR A 473 -16.84 -35.15 -21.46
N ILE A 474 -16.86 -35.58 -22.73
CA ILE A 474 -15.62 -35.78 -23.49
C ILE A 474 -14.96 -34.46 -23.90
N GLU A 475 -15.73 -33.40 -24.14
CA GLU A 475 -15.17 -32.07 -24.39
C GLU A 475 -14.40 -31.56 -23.15
N SER A 476 -14.96 -31.73 -21.95
CA SER A 476 -14.27 -31.41 -20.69
C SER A 476 -13.01 -32.26 -20.48
N ASP A 477 -13.08 -33.57 -20.75
CA ASP A 477 -11.91 -34.46 -20.68
C ASP A 477 -10.79 -34.00 -21.64
N ILE A 478 -11.14 -33.54 -22.85
CA ILE A 478 -10.17 -33.02 -23.82
C ILE A 478 -9.48 -31.78 -23.25
N VAL A 479 -10.25 -30.79 -22.78
CA VAL A 479 -9.68 -29.55 -22.22
C VAL A 479 -8.74 -29.87 -21.06
N ASN A 480 -9.14 -30.76 -20.16
CA ASN A 480 -8.31 -31.18 -19.03
C ASN A 480 -7.07 -31.97 -19.47
N ALA A 481 -7.18 -32.85 -20.47
CA ALA A 481 -6.02 -33.59 -21.00
C ALA A 481 -4.95 -32.65 -21.57
N TYR A 482 -5.35 -31.55 -22.20
CA TYR A 482 -4.42 -30.55 -22.75
C TYR A 482 -3.62 -29.78 -21.68
N LYS A 483 -4.05 -29.82 -20.40
CA LYS A 483 -3.31 -29.21 -19.27
C LYS A 483 -1.93 -29.83 -19.04
N ILE A 484 -1.65 -31.00 -19.62
CA ILE A 484 -0.33 -31.64 -19.54
C ILE A 484 0.78 -30.76 -20.12
N PHE A 485 0.51 -30.04 -21.20
CA PHE A 485 1.52 -29.23 -21.88
C PHE A 485 1.95 -28.00 -21.08
N PRO A 486 1.04 -27.14 -20.57
CA PRO A 486 1.43 -26.03 -19.70
C PRO A 486 1.99 -26.53 -18.36
N TYR A 487 1.47 -27.63 -17.79
CA TYR A 487 2.06 -28.22 -16.59
C TYR A 487 3.54 -28.61 -16.79
N LEU A 488 3.82 -29.38 -17.86
CA LEU A 488 5.18 -29.79 -18.20
C LEU A 488 6.07 -28.58 -18.51
N ALA A 489 5.57 -27.58 -19.23
CA ALA A 489 6.32 -26.37 -19.54
C ALA A 489 6.74 -25.62 -18.26
N ASN A 490 5.79 -25.43 -17.33
CA ASN A 490 6.05 -24.73 -16.07
C ASN A 490 7.06 -25.52 -15.22
N VAL A 491 6.81 -26.79 -14.95
CA VAL A 491 7.66 -27.58 -14.07
C VAL A 491 9.08 -27.74 -14.64
N LEU A 492 9.21 -27.98 -15.95
CA LEU A 492 10.52 -28.13 -16.59
C LEU A 492 11.32 -26.82 -16.68
N THR A 493 10.66 -25.67 -16.51
CA THR A 493 11.31 -24.35 -16.38
C THR A 493 11.46 -23.89 -14.93
N GLY A 494 11.10 -24.73 -13.95
CA GLY A 494 11.23 -24.43 -12.52
C GLY A 494 10.11 -23.54 -11.96
N LEU A 495 8.95 -23.53 -12.59
CA LEU A 495 7.75 -22.81 -12.16
C LEU A 495 6.69 -23.78 -11.63
N SER A 496 5.88 -23.31 -10.69
CA SER A 496 4.70 -24.01 -10.20
C SER A 496 3.54 -23.90 -11.19
N TYR A 497 2.59 -24.82 -11.09
CA TYR A 497 1.34 -24.79 -11.84
C TYR A 497 0.18 -24.77 -10.84
N PRO A 498 -0.89 -23.98 -11.07
CA PRO A 498 -1.12 -23.07 -12.20
C PRO A 498 -0.50 -21.67 -12.07
N ASN A 499 0.05 -21.32 -10.90
CA ASN A 499 0.42 -19.93 -10.56
C ASN A 499 1.62 -19.36 -11.33
N GLU A 500 2.42 -20.19 -11.98
CA GLU A 500 3.67 -19.79 -12.64
C GLU A 500 4.67 -19.13 -11.68
N GLU A 501 4.64 -19.53 -10.40
CA GLU A 501 5.55 -18.99 -9.39
C GLU A 501 6.85 -19.79 -9.34
N PRO A 502 8.00 -19.15 -9.07
CA PRO A 502 9.26 -19.87 -8.96
C PRO A 502 9.21 -20.93 -7.86
N LEU A 503 9.55 -22.17 -8.21
CA LEU A 503 9.80 -23.22 -7.24
C LEU A 503 11.12 -22.96 -6.51
N LEU A 504 11.24 -23.48 -5.28
CA LEU A 504 12.53 -23.51 -4.59
C LEU A 504 13.53 -24.31 -5.44
N GLU A 505 14.81 -23.90 -5.45
CA GLU A 505 15.83 -24.46 -6.35
C GLU A 505 15.96 -25.99 -6.22
N GLU A 506 15.90 -26.52 -4.99
CA GLU A 506 15.94 -27.97 -4.72
C GLU A 506 14.70 -28.70 -5.26
N ASP A 507 13.53 -28.12 -5.07
CA ASP A 507 12.25 -28.69 -5.52
C ASP A 507 12.14 -28.61 -7.05
N ALA A 508 12.59 -27.51 -7.66
CA ALA A 508 12.67 -27.34 -9.11
C ALA A 508 13.61 -28.38 -9.74
N MET A 509 14.78 -28.62 -9.15
CA MET A 509 15.73 -29.61 -9.66
C MET A 509 15.15 -31.03 -9.55
N ARG A 510 14.52 -31.36 -8.43
CA ARG A 510 13.84 -32.64 -8.22
C ARG A 510 12.72 -32.85 -9.23
N ALA A 511 11.86 -31.85 -9.40
CA ALA A 511 10.74 -31.90 -10.33
C ALA A 511 11.19 -32.13 -11.78
N LYS A 512 12.26 -31.43 -12.20
CA LYS A 512 12.87 -31.61 -13.53
C LYS A 512 13.41 -33.02 -13.70
N ASP A 513 14.17 -33.53 -12.72
CA ASP A 513 14.74 -34.88 -12.80
C ASP A 513 13.64 -35.95 -12.88
N ASP A 514 12.63 -35.86 -12.01
CA ASP A 514 11.50 -36.78 -11.96
C ASP A 514 10.73 -36.81 -13.29
N ILE A 515 10.40 -35.63 -13.84
CA ILE A 515 9.64 -35.54 -15.09
C ILE A 515 10.47 -35.98 -16.29
N TYR A 516 11.74 -35.56 -16.43
CA TYR A 516 12.59 -36.01 -17.54
C TYR A 516 12.81 -37.51 -17.50
N ARG A 517 13.07 -38.06 -16.32
CA ARG A 517 13.25 -39.50 -16.11
C ARG A 517 11.97 -40.26 -16.48
N PHE A 518 10.81 -39.77 -16.05
CA PHE A 518 9.52 -40.40 -16.33
C PHE A 518 9.17 -40.34 -17.83
N LEU A 519 9.17 -39.15 -18.44
CA LEU A 519 8.75 -38.96 -19.84
C LEU A 519 9.58 -39.77 -20.83
N PHE A 520 10.89 -39.84 -20.60
CA PHE A 520 11.85 -40.52 -21.47
C PHE A 520 12.22 -41.91 -20.96
N PHE A 521 11.44 -42.49 -20.04
CA PHE A 521 11.66 -43.86 -19.60
C PHE A 521 11.37 -44.85 -20.74
N GLY A 522 12.30 -45.76 -21.01
CA GLY A 522 12.22 -46.65 -22.18
C GLY A 522 11.10 -47.70 -22.15
N ARG A 523 10.43 -47.89 -21.01
CA ARG A 523 9.40 -48.92 -20.78
C ARG A 523 8.28 -48.35 -19.92
N SER A 524 7.16 -49.05 -19.82
CA SER A 524 6.10 -48.67 -18.89
C SER A 524 6.59 -48.75 -17.44
N ASP A 525 6.17 -47.78 -16.64
CA ASP A 525 6.55 -47.63 -15.24
C ASP A 525 5.34 -47.86 -14.32
N VAL A 526 5.62 -48.13 -13.05
CA VAL A 526 4.60 -48.37 -12.03
C VAL A 526 4.49 -47.13 -11.14
N TRP A 527 3.28 -46.60 -10.96
CA TRP A 527 3.02 -45.45 -10.09
C TRP A 527 1.80 -45.66 -9.19
N PRO A 528 1.82 -45.19 -7.93
CA PRO A 528 2.98 -44.67 -7.19
C PRO A 528 4.06 -45.76 -6.95
N PRO A 529 5.31 -45.38 -6.66
CA PRO A 529 6.36 -46.34 -6.38
C PRO A 529 6.05 -47.13 -5.09
N GLY A 530 6.18 -48.46 -5.12
CA GLY A 530 5.99 -49.33 -3.97
C GLY A 530 4.70 -50.17 -4.01
N GLU A 531 4.25 -50.64 -2.84
CA GLU A 531 3.06 -51.48 -2.72
C GLU A 531 1.79 -50.66 -3.00
N GLY A 532 1.02 -51.08 -4.02
CA GLY A 532 -0.21 -50.38 -4.45
C GLY A 532 -0.10 -49.65 -5.78
N GLY A 533 1.11 -49.55 -6.35
CA GLY A 533 1.33 -48.98 -7.67
C GLY A 533 0.68 -49.79 -8.80
N LYS A 534 0.20 -49.09 -9.83
CA LYS A 534 -0.35 -49.71 -11.04
C LYS A 534 0.58 -49.43 -12.22
N LEU A 535 0.73 -50.43 -13.11
CA LEU A 535 1.49 -50.26 -14.34
C LEU A 535 0.77 -49.24 -15.23
N ILE A 536 1.48 -48.18 -15.61
CA ILE A 536 0.93 -47.13 -16.46
C ILE A 536 1.09 -47.56 -17.91
N LEU A 537 -0.05 -47.95 -18.48
CA LEU A 537 -0.14 -48.38 -19.87
C LEU A 537 -0.44 -47.19 -20.77
N THR A 538 0.10 -47.20 -21.99
CA THR A 538 -0.11 -46.20 -23.05
C THR A 538 -0.67 -46.80 -24.34
N SER A 539 -0.77 -48.14 -24.40
CA SER A 539 -1.41 -48.85 -25.50
C SER A 539 -2.90 -48.49 -25.59
N ASP A 540 -3.38 -48.34 -26.82
CA ASP A 540 -4.79 -48.09 -27.11
C ASP A 540 -5.65 -49.33 -26.81
N GLU A 541 -5.08 -50.52 -27.02
CA GLU A 541 -5.71 -51.82 -26.78
C GLU A 541 -5.43 -52.30 -25.35
N GLU A 542 -6.45 -52.81 -24.66
CA GLU A 542 -6.35 -53.27 -23.25
C GLU A 542 -5.31 -54.37 -23.01
N HIS A 543 -4.84 -55.04 -24.07
CA HIS A 543 -3.81 -56.08 -24.04
C HIS A 543 -2.73 -55.88 -25.11
N GLY A 544 -2.60 -54.67 -25.67
CA GLY A 544 -1.59 -54.38 -26.67
C GLY A 544 -0.18 -54.34 -26.08
N GLU A 545 0.83 -54.63 -26.89
CA GLU A 545 2.24 -54.52 -26.47
C GLU A 545 2.61 -53.04 -26.28
N GLU A 546 3.22 -52.71 -25.13
CA GLU A 546 3.67 -51.36 -24.83
C GLU A 546 4.91 -51.01 -25.66
N PRO A 547 4.90 -49.87 -26.38
CA PRO A 547 6.03 -49.49 -27.20
C PRO A 547 7.19 -48.95 -26.36
N THR A 548 8.40 -48.94 -26.91
CA THR A 548 9.55 -48.28 -26.30
C THR A 548 9.32 -46.77 -26.18
N TYR A 549 9.70 -46.16 -25.05
CA TYR A 549 9.38 -44.77 -24.71
C TYR A 549 7.87 -44.48 -24.78
N PRO A 550 7.05 -45.22 -24.00
CA PRO A 550 5.61 -45.23 -24.14
C PRO A 550 4.97 -43.85 -23.95
N TYR A 551 5.46 -43.09 -22.96
CA TYR A 551 4.92 -41.77 -22.63
C TYR A 551 5.25 -40.72 -23.67
N THR A 552 6.51 -40.63 -24.12
CA THR A 552 6.91 -39.73 -25.21
C THR A 552 6.09 -40.01 -26.48
N ARG A 553 5.93 -41.29 -26.84
CA ARG A 553 5.12 -41.70 -28.00
C ARG A 553 3.64 -41.35 -27.85
N LEU A 554 3.09 -41.48 -26.65
CA LEU A 554 1.70 -41.13 -26.39
C LEU A 554 1.47 -39.62 -26.59
N LEU A 555 2.35 -38.78 -26.04
CA LEU A 555 2.27 -37.33 -26.17
C LEU A 555 2.43 -36.86 -27.62
N LEU A 556 3.40 -37.43 -28.36
CA LEU A 556 3.56 -37.16 -29.79
C LEU A 556 2.33 -37.58 -30.61
N ARG A 557 1.69 -38.70 -30.27
CA ARG A 557 0.45 -39.14 -30.94
C ARG A 557 -0.76 -38.29 -30.53
N PHE A 558 -0.76 -37.73 -29.33
CA PHE A 558 -1.85 -36.90 -28.84
C PHE A 558 -1.85 -35.52 -29.50
N ASP A 559 -0.69 -34.85 -29.47
CA ASP A 559 -0.46 -33.55 -30.10
C ASP A 559 1.06 -33.27 -30.20
N ALA A 560 1.65 -33.59 -31.36
CA ALA A 560 3.08 -33.45 -31.57
C ALA A 560 3.54 -31.98 -31.55
N GLU A 561 2.73 -31.06 -32.08
CA GLU A 561 3.06 -29.63 -32.12
C GLU A 561 3.16 -29.07 -30.70
N SER A 562 2.14 -29.31 -29.88
CA SER A 562 2.10 -28.86 -28.49
C SER A 562 3.23 -29.48 -27.67
N PHE A 563 3.48 -30.79 -27.82
CA PHE A 563 4.55 -31.46 -27.07
C PHE A 563 5.94 -30.95 -27.44
N LEU A 564 6.23 -30.80 -28.74
CA LEU A 564 7.52 -30.30 -29.20
C LEU A 564 7.72 -28.83 -28.80
N HIS A 565 6.66 -28.02 -28.78
CA HIS A 565 6.73 -26.66 -28.25
C HIS A 565 7.05 -26.63 -26.75
N THR A 566 6.42 -27.48 -25.93
CA THR A 566 6.77 -27.64 -24.52
C THR A 566 8.23 -28.01 -24.32
N LEU A 567 8.78 -28.93 -25.13
CA LEU A 567 10.20 -29.30 -25.07
C LEU A 567 11.12 -28.17 -25.51
N ASP A 568 10.74 -27.40 -26.53
CA ASP A 568 11.50 -26.23 -26.99
C ASP A 568 11.67 -25.20 -25.86
N ILE A 569 10.57 -24.88 -25.16
CA ILE A 569 10.59 -24.02 -23.97
C ILE A 569 11.50 -24.62 -22.88
N ALA A 570 11.34 -25.90 -22.58
CA ALA A 570 12.11 -26.58 -21.54
C ALA A 570 13.62 -26.69 -21.87
N PHE A 571 14.00 -26.67 -23.14
CA PHE A 571 15.40 -26.77 -23.58
C PHE A 571 16.21 -25.50 -23.35
N GLU A 572 15.55 -24.35 -23.19
CA GLU A 572 16.18 -23.09 -22.81
C GLU A 572 16.60 -23.05 -21.33
N ASP A 573 16.11 -23.98 -20.51
CA ASP A 573 16.41 -24.05 -19.08
C ASP A 573 17.88 -24.45 -18.78
N SER A 574 18.39 -23.97 -17.66
CA SER A 574 19.78 -24.20 -17.23
C SER A 574 20.06 -25.63 -16.74
N TYR A 575 19.04 -26.44 -16.47
CA TYR A 575 19.16 -27.83 -16.00
C TYR A 575 20.15 -28.66 -16.83
N PHE A 576 20.11 -28.52 -18.16
CA PHE A 576 20.98 -29.27 -19.07
C PHE A 576 22.43 -28.78 -19.14
N ASN A 577 22.77 -27.69 -18.44
CA ASN A 577 24.13 -27.18 -18.36
C ASN A 577 24.92 -27.80 -17.20
N ASP A 578 24.25 -28.56 -16.33
CA ASP A 578 24.85 -29.26 -15.20
C ASP A 578 25.22 -30.71 -15.61
N ASP A 579 26.51 -31.05 -15.50
CA ASP A 579 27.03 -32.39 -15.79
C ASP A 579 26.55 -33.45 -14.80
N SER A 580 25.92 -33.06 -13.69
CA SER A 580 25.33 -33.95 -12.69
C SER A 580 23.90 -34.40 -13.01
N ALA A 581 23.24 -33.77 -13.99
CA ALA A 581 21.88 -34.13 -14.41
C ALA A 581 21.85 -35.54 -15.05
N GLY A 582 20.88 -36.37 -14.67
CA GLY A 582 20.71 -37.72 -15.21
C GLY A 582 20.33 -37.76 -16.70
N MET A 583 19.91 -36.62 -17.25
CA MET A 583 19.44 -36.46 -18.63
C MET A 583 20.12 -35.26 -19.30
N ASN A 584 20.57 -35.42 -20.56
CA ASN A 584 21.12 -34.31 -21.35
C ASN A 584 20.34 -34.08 -22.65
N ARG A 585 20.45 -32.88 -23.24
CA ARG A 585 19.74 -32.50 -24.48
C ARG A 585 20.00 -33.51 -25.62
N LEU A 586 21.23 -34.01 -25.73
CA LEU A 586 21.61 -34.97 -26.77
C LEU A 586 20.85 -36.30 -26.64
N VAL A 587 20.66 -36.80 -25.43
CA VAL A 587 19.91 -38.05 -25.16
C VAL A 587 18.45 -37.86 -25.55
N VAL A 588 17.82 -36.75 -25.11
CA VAL A 588 16.43 -36.45 -25.47
C VAL A 588 16.26 -36.38 -26.99
N VAL A 589 17.14 -35.64 -27.68
CA VAL A 589 17.10 -35.50 -29.15
C VAL A 589 17.33 -36.84 -29.85
N LYS A 590 18.24 -37.68 -29.36
CA LYS A 590 18.46 -39.04 -29.91
C LYS A 590 17.22 -39.92 -29.77
N ILE A 591 16.55 -39.87 -28.62
CA ILE A 591 15.30 -40.59 -28.38
C ILE A 591 14.24 -40.12 -29.38
N LEU A 592 14.06 -38.80 -29.55
CA LEU A 592 13.11 -38.27 -30.54
C LEU A 592 13.43 -38.70 -31.98
N PHE A 593 14.71 -38.71 -32.38
CA PHE A 593 15.12 -39.23 -33.69
C PHE A 593 14.86 -40.73 -33.85
N GLU A 594 15.13 -41.53 -32.82
CA GLU A 594 14.84 -42.97 -32.82
C GLU A 594 13.34 -43.23 -33.00
N LEU A 595 12.50 -42.46 -32.29
CA LEU A 595 11.05 -42.52 -32.40
C LEU A 595 10.55 -42.16 -33.81
N LEU A 596 11.09 -41.11 -34.43
CA LEU A 596 10.76 -40.74 -35.81
C LEU A 596 11.21 -41.79 -36.83
N SER A 597 12.31 -42.51 -36.54
CA SER A 597 12.86 -43.55 -37.43
C SER A 597 12.14 -44.89 -37.33
N THR A 598 11.36 -45.13 -36.26
CA THR A 598 10.58 -46.36 -36.09
C THR A 598 9.22 -46.22 -36.79
N GLN A 599 8.90 -47.17 -37.69
CA GLN A 599 7.64 -47.18 -38.45
C GLN A 599 6.44 -47.26 -37.49
N GLY A 600 5.64 -46.19 -37.45
CA GLY A 600 4.44 -46.08 -36.60
C GLY A 600 3.94 -44.64 -36.40
N LEU A 601 4.78 -43.64 -36.62
CA LEU A 601 4.43 -42.20 -36.52
C LEU A 601 4.18 -41.53 -37.88
N VAL A 602 4.35 -42.24 -39.00
CA VAL A 602 4.32 -41.67 -40.37
C VAL A 602 2.88 -41.56 -40.94
N SER A 603 1.85 -41.84 -40.15
CA SER A 603 0.45 -41.57 -40.53
C SER A 603 -0.16 -40.38 -39.78
N LEU A 604 0.66 -39.38 -39.43
CA LEU A 604 0.23 -38.07 -38.95
C LEU A 604 -0.31 -37.22 -40.11
#